data_AF-A0A8B6E220-F1
#
_entry.id   AF-A0A8B6E220-F1
#
_cell.length_a   1.000
_cell.length_b   1.000
_cell.length_c   1.000
_cell.angle_alpha   90.00
_cell.angle_beta   90.00
_cell.angle_gamma   90.00
#
_symmetry.space_group_name_H-M   'P 1'
#
loop_
_entity.id
_entity.type
_entity.pdbx_description
1 polymer ?
#
loop_
_entity_poly.entity_id
_entity_poly.type
_entity_poly.pdbx_seq_one_letter_code
_entity_poly.pdbx_strand_id
1 'polypeptide(L)'
;MPRSFQTSFPKTTGIIDCTEMFIQKPKSPTAQSRTYSSYKSHNTFKCLVCITPSGAFSFISDLWGGNTSDRYITEHSGFLDSIKPGDEIMADRGFTIRDLLTDRRATLVIPPFTKKCKWGKGKRLSAADVVKTKSIAKQP
;
A
#
# COMPACT_ATOMS: atom_id res chain seq x y z
N MET A 1 -6.58 -11.60 13.00
CA MET A 1 -6.30 -11.86 11.57
C MET A 1 -7.29 -12.92 11.07
N PRO A 2 -8.02 -12.68 9.97
CA PRO A 2 -8.95 -13.67 9.40
C PRO A 2 -8.26 -14.98 9.01
N ARG A 3 -8.94 -16.12 9.13
CA ARG A 3 -8.37 -17.45 8.86
C ARG A 3 -7.86 -17.61 7.42
N SER A 4 -8.60 -17.08 6.44
CA SER A 4 -8.20 -17.12 5.01
C SER A 4 -6.90 -16.37 4.75
N PHE A 5 -6.68 -15.27 5.48
CA PHE A 5 -5.46 -14.47 5.42
C PHE A 5 -4.31 -15.18 6.13
N GLN A 6 -4.54 -15.80 7.30
CA GLN A 6 -3.55 -16.62 8.01
C GLN A 6 -3.01 -17.76 7.14
N THR A 7 -3.86 -18.45 6.38
CA THR A 7 -3.41 -19.56 5.51
C THR A 7 -2.55 -19.08 4.35
N SER A 8 -2.83 -17.90 3.81
CA SER A 8 -2.19 -17.42 2.56
C SER A 8 -0.99 -16.52 2.83
N PHE A 9 -1.03 -15.76 3.93
CA PHE A 9 -0.04 -14.76 4.31
C PHE A 9 0.18 -14.78 5.84
N PRO A 10 0.65 -15.91 6.41
CA PRO A 10 0.75 -16.11 7.87
C PRO A 10 1.71 -15.15 8.57
N LYS A 11 2.68 -14.61 7.84
CA LYS A 11 3.78 -13.82 8.38
C LYS A 11 3.61 -12.31 8.18
N THR A 12 2.59 -11.87 7.45
CA THR A 12 2.32 -10.43 7.28
C THR A 12 2.12 -9.78 8.63
N THR A 13 2.87 -8.72 8.91
CA THR A 13 2.78 -7.95 10.15
C THR A 13 2.14 -6.58 9.95
N GLY A 14 2.19 -6.05 8.71
CA GLY A 14 1.52 -4.81 8.32
C GLY A 14 1.02 -4.85 6.89
N ILE A 15 -0.12 -4.19 6.63
CA ILE A 15 -0.66 -3.95 5.30
C ILE A 15 -0.69 -2.44 5.12
N ILE A 16 -0.02 -1.93 4.09
CA ILE A 16 0.09 -0.49 3.84
C ILE A 16 -0.63 -0.07 2.57
N ASP A 17 -1.18 1.14 2.61
CA ASP A 17 -1.70 1.83 1.44
C ASP A 17 -1.63 3.35 1.62
N CYS A 18 -1.57 4.09 0.51
CA CYS A 18 -1.67 5.54 0.51
C CYS A 18 -3.12 5.96 0.25
N THR A 19 -3.77 6.51 1.27
CA THR A 19 -5.15 6.99 1.17
C THR A 19 -5.17 8.45 0.70
N GLU A 20 -5.97 8.76 -0.31
CA GLU A 20 -6.16 10.12 -0.82
C GLU A 20 -7.55 10.68 -0.45
N MET A 21 -7.57 11.93 0.04
CA MET A 21 -8.78 12.68 0.37
C MET A 21 -8.91 13.88 -0.57
N PHE A 22 -10.09 14.05 -1.17
CA PHE A 22 -10.39 15.24 -1.99
C PHE A 22 -10.40 16.50 -1.14
N ILE A 23 -9.83 17.57 -1.69
CA ILE A 23 -9.87 18.90 -1.09
C ILE A 23 -10.47 19.91 -2.06
N GLN A 24 -10.95 21.03 -1.53
CA GLN A 24 -11.29 22.17 -2.36
C GLN A 24 -10.06 22.65 -3.12
N LYS A 25 -10.23 22.95 -4.42
CA LYS A 25 -9.19 23.52 -5.27
C LYS A 25 -8.56 24.75 -4.60
N PRO A 26 -7.25 24.72 -4.28
CA PRO A 26 -6.58 25.86 -3.69
C PRO A 26 -6.59 27.07 -4.64
N LYS A 27 -6.67 28.28 -4.08
CA LYS A 27 -6.59 29.53 -4.87
C LYS A 27 -5.17 29.79 -5.39
N SER A 28 -4.16 29.42 -4.61
CA SER A 28 -2.76 29.59 -4.99
C SER A 28 -2.38 28.55 -6.06
N PRO A 29 -1.84 28.97 -7.22
CA PRO A 29 -1.39 28.05 -8.27
C PRO A 29 -0.33 27.05 -7.79
N THR A 30 0.58 27.49 -6.92
CA THR A 30 1.62 26.62 -6.34
C THR A 30 1.01 25.56 -5.43
N ALA A 31 0.07 25.95 -4.56
CA ALA A 31 -0.64 25.00 -3.71
C ALA A 31 -1.50 24.04 -4.53
N GLN A 32 -2.12 24.54 -5.61
CA GLN A 32 -2.88 23.71 -6.53
C GLN A 32 -1.99 22.66 -7.21
N SER A 33 -0.82 23.03 -7.73
CA SER A 33 0.11 22.10 -8.36
C SER A 33 0.61 21.04 -7.37
N ARG A 34 0.94 21.41 -6.13
CA ARG A 34 1.41 20.49 -5.09
C ARG A 34 0.34 19.50 -4.61
N THR A 35 -0.91 19.91 -4.62
CA THR A 35 -2.01 19.04 -4.17
C THR A 35 -2.68 18.30 -5.31
N TYR A 36 -2.33 18.56 -6.58
CA TYR A 36 -2.99 17.90 -7.70
C TYR A 36 -2.53 16.45 -7.85
N SER A 37 -3.44 15.51 -7.62
CA SER A 37 -3.23 14.10 -7.91
C SER A 37 -3.61 13.81 -9.35
N SER A 38 -2.63 13.43 -10.16
CA SER A 38 -2.88 12.96 -11.53
C SER A 38 -3.74 11.70 -11.56
N TYR A 39 -3.63 10.85 -10.53
CA TYR A 39 -4.41 9.62 -10.40
C TYR A 39 -5.90 9.91 -10.19
N LYS A 40 -6.24 10.87 -9.33
CA LYS A 40 -7.62 11.28 -9.06
C LYS A 40 -8.14 12.38 -9.99
N SER A 41 -7.26 12.97 -10.80
CA SER A 41 -7.54 14.15 -11.62
C SER A 41 -8.14 15.31 -10.79
N HIS A 42 -7.72 15.43 -9.53
CA HIS A 42 -8.26 16.42 -8.59
C HIS A 42 -7.20 16.86 -7.56
N ASN A 43 -7.47 17.95 -6.87
CA ASN A 43 -6.67 18.35 -5.71
C ASN A 43 -6.99 17.43 -4.52
N THR A 44 -5.96 16.78 -3.98
CA THR A 44 -6.06 15.86 -2.85
C THR A 44 -4.93 16.09 -1.85
N PHE A 45 -5.16 15.65 -0.62
CA PHE A 45 -4.08 15.28 0.29
C PHE A 45 -4.00 13.75 0.37
N LYS A 46 -2.82 13.24 0.67
CA LYS A 46 -2.48 11.83 0.74
C LYS A 46 -1.82 11.53 2.09
N CYS A 47 -2.14 10.41 2.71
CA CYS A 47 -1.38 9.88 3.85
C CYS A 47 -1.07 8.40 3.65
N LEU A 48 0.05 7.94 4.19
CA LEU A 48 0.37 6.53 4.31
C LEU A 48 -0.31 5.98 5.56
N VAL A 49 -1.03 4.88 5.38
CA VAL A 49 -1.71 4.16 6.46
C VAL A 49 -1.13 2.75 6.51
N CYS A 50 -0.82 2.28 7.71
CA CYS A 50 -0.56 0.86 7.97
C CYS A 50 -1.66 0.32 8.88
N ILE A 51 -2.18 -0.84 8.51
CA ILE A 51 -3.06 -1.63 9.37
C ILE A 51 -2.39 -2.95 9.72
N THR A 52 -2.69 -3.46 10.91
CA THR A 52 -2.37 -4.84 11.26
C THR A 52 -3.26 -5.79 10.44
N PRO A 53 -2.86 -7.05 10.28
CA PRO A 53 -3.71 -8.06 9.66
C PRO A 53 -5.02 -8.36 10.41
N SER A 54 -5.21 -7.83 11.63
CA SER A 54 -6.50 -7.86 12.33
C SER A 54 -7.39 -6.66 12.02
N GLY A 55 -6.93 -5.72 11.19
CA GLY A 55 -7.69 -4.53 10.78
C GLY A 55 -7.51 -3.31 11.69
N ALA A 56 -6.62 -3.35 12.68
CA ALA A 56 -6.36 -2.20 13.54
C ALA A 56 -5.33 -1.28 12.89
N PHE A 57 -5.48 0.05 13.03
CA PHE A 57 -4.44 0.99 12.62
C PHE A 57 -3.17 0.77 13.45
N SER A 58 -2.03 0.63 12.79
CA SER A 58 -0.71 0.54 13.42
C SER A 58 0.18 1.74 13.12
N PHE A 59 -0.11 2.49 12.04
CA PHE A 59 0.60 3.72 11.68
C PHE A 59 -0.27 4.60 10.78
N ILE A 60 -0.17 5.92 10.96
CA ILE A 60 -0.76 6.93 10.07
C ILE A 60 0.28 8.05 9.95
N SER A 61 0.64 8.43 8.72
CA SER A 61 1.55 9.56 8.49
C SER A 61 0.83 10.90 8.59
N ASP A 62 1.62 11.97 8.67
CA ASP A 62 1.16 13.32 8.32
C ASP A 62 0.61 13.37 6.88
N LEU A 63 -0.15 14.42 6.57
CA LEU A 63 -0.71 14.66 5.23
C LEU A 63 0.34 15.24 4.28
N TRP A 64 0.37 14.68 3.07
CA TRP A 64 1.23 15.09 1.96
C TRP A 64 0.37 15.55 0.79
N GLY A 65 0.90 16.43 -0.06
CA GLY A 65 0.19 16.85 -1.28
C GLY A 65 -0.10 15.67 -2.20
N GLY A 66 -1.25 15.68 -2.87
CA GLY A 66 -1.69 14.58 -3.75
C GLY A 66 -0.72 14.19 -4.87
N ASN A 67 0.20 15.08 -5.24
CA ASN A 67 1.24 14.78 -6.23
C ASN A 67 2.44 14.00 -5.66
N THR A 68 2.51 13.81 -4.34
CA THR A 68 3.63 13.16 -3.67
C THR A 68 3.58 11.65 -3.94
N SER A 69 4.72 11.07 -4.29
CA SER A 69 4.81 9.62 -4.55
C SER A 69 4.73 8.81 -3.25
N ASP A 70 4.12 7.63 -3.33
CA ASP A 70 3.94 6.75 -2.17
C ASP A 70 5.28 6.31 -1.58
N ARG A 71 6.30 6.13 -2.44
CA ARG A 71 7.68 5.85 -2.01
C ARG A 71 8.24 7.00 -1.17
N TYR A 72 8.12 8.24 -1.66
CA TYR A 72 8.63 9.41 -0.94
C TYR A 72 7.97 9.54 0.44
N ILE A 73 6.66 9.34 0.53
CA ILE A 73 5.94 9.33 1.80
C ILE A 73 6.47 8.22 2.71
N THR A 74 6.69 7.02 2.18
CA THR A 74 7.23 5.89 2.95
C THR A 74 8.59 6.22 3.56
N GLU A 75 9.49 6.85 2.79
CA GLU A 75 10.83 7.25 3.24
C GLU A 75 10.80 8.34 4.33
N HIS A 76 9.87 9.29 4.25
CA HIS A 76 9.91 10.52 5.06
C HIS A 76 8.84 10.58 6.16
N SER A 77 7.90 9.64 6.20
CA SER A 77 6.81 9.64 7.19
C SER A 77 7.20 9.09 8.57
N GLY A 78 8.38 8.50 8.71
CA GLY A 78 8.77 7.75 9.92
C GLY A 78 8.22 6.33 9.97
N PHE A 79 7.51 5.87 8.92
CA PHE A 79 7.01 4.49 8.85
C PHE A 79 8.14 3.46 8.99
N LEU A 80 9.27 3.68 8.31
CA LEU A 80 10.40 2.75 8.30
C LEU A 80 11.05 2.56 9.68
N ASP A 81 10.86 3.51 10.60
CA ASP A 81 11.39 3.42 11.97
C ASP A 81 10.57 2.46 12.84
N SER A 82 9.33 2.17 12.44
CA SER A 82 8.46 1.19 13.09
C SER A 82 8.71 -0.26 12.65
N ILE A 83 9.47 -0.45 11.56
CA ILE A 83 9.74 -1.76 10.96
C ILE A 83 10.78 -2.53 11.76
N LYS A 84 10.47 -3.79 12.07
CA LYS A 84 11.35 -4.70 12.79
C LYS A 84 11.97 -5.73 11.83
N PRO A 85 13.20 -6.19 12.10
CA PRO A 85 13.79 -7.30 11.37
C PRO A 85 12.87 -8.53 11.36
N GLY A 86 12.63 -9.09 10.17
CA GLY A 86 11.74 -10.23 9.96
C GLY A 86 10.29 -9.87 9.64
N ASP A 87 9.90 -8.59 9.69
CA ASP A 87 8.55 -8.17 9.29
C ASP A 87 8.27 -8.50 7.81
N GLU A 88 7.03 -8.91 7.53
CA GLU A 88 6.50 -8.99 6.17
C GLU A 88 5.43 -7.90 6.00
N ILE A 89 5.76 -6.91 5.17
CA ILE A 89 4.85 -5.80 4.86
C ILE A 89 4.17 -6.09 3.54
N MET A 90 2.84 -6.11 3.58
CA MET A 90 2.02 -6.26 2.39
C MET A 90 1.67 -4.88 1.82
N ALA A 91 1.82 -4.72 0.51
CA ALA A 91 1.41 -3.51 -0.18
C ALA A 91 0.90 -3.81 -1.59
N ASP A 92 0.22 -2.83 -2.16
CA ASP A 92 -0.15 -2.86 -3.56
C ASP A 92 1.08 -2.81 -4.48
N ARG A 93 0.93 -3.32 -5.70
CA ARG A 93 2.05 -3.43 -6.66
C ARG A 93 2.71 -2.10 -7.01
N GLY A 94 1.98 -0.99 -6.91
CA GLY A 94 2.51 0.35 -7.15
C GLY A 94 3.62 0.75 -6.18
N PHE A 95 3.72 0.07 -5.03
CA PHE A 95 4.72 0.37 -4.01
C PHE A 95 6.10 -0.16 -4.39
N THR A 96 6.97 0.78 -4.77
CA THR A 96 8.38 0.53 -5.09
C THR A 96 9.25 0.78 -3.86
N ILE A 97 9.09 -0.05 -2.81
CA ILE A 97 9.77 0.13 -1.50
C ILE A 97 10.54 -1.11 -1.03
N ARG A 98 10.79 -2.07 -1.93
CA ARG A 98 11.41 -3.36 -1.57
C ARG A 98 12.80 -3.18 -0.99
N ASP A 99 13.60 -2.32 -1.60
CA ASP A 99 14.93 -1.90 -1.15
C ASP A 99 14.87 -1.30 0.27
N LEU A 100 13.97 -0.35 0.51
CA LEU A 100 13.78 0.29 1.81
C LEU A 100 13.48 -0.72 2.93
N LEU A 101 12.64 -1.72 2.65
CA LEU A 101 12.33 -2.78 3.60
C LEU A 101 13.50 -3.76 3.76
N THR A 102 14.24 -4.04 2.69
CA THR A 102 15.41 -4.93 2.73
C THR A 102 16.49 -4.36 3.65
N ASP A 103 16.71 -3.04 3.62
CA ASP A 103 17.63 -2.34 4.52
C ASP A 103 17.25 -2.48 6.00
N ARG A 104 15.97 -2.75 6.28
CA ARG A 104 15.43 -3.02 7.63
C ARG A 104 15.30 -4.51 7.94
N ARG A 105 15.84 -5.39 7.07
CA ARG A 105 15.72 -6.86 7.15
C ARG A 105 14.25 -7.31 7.15
N ALA A 106 13.38 -6.56 6.49
CA ALA A 106 11.96 -6.86 6.29
C ALA A 106 11.70 -7.20 4.82
N THR A 107 10.55 -7.81 4.54
CA THR A 107 10.20 -8.28 3.20
C THR A 107 8.92 -7.62 2.68
N LEU A 108 8.96 -7.16 1.43
CA LEU A 108 7.77 -6.71 0.72
C LEU A 108 7.01 -7.89 0.11
N VAL A 109 5.78 -8.09 0.57
CA VAL A 109 4.80 -9.04 0.02
C VAL A 109 3.84 -8.29 -0.90
N ILE A 110 3.74 -8.76 -2.15
CA ILE A 110 2.75 -8.24 -3.10
C ILE A 110 1.80 -9.40 -3.41
N PRO A 111 0.51 -9.32 -3.03
CA PRO A 111 -0.43 -10.41 -3.29
C PRO A 111 -0.61 -10.62 -4.80
N PRO A 112 -0.85 -11.86 -5.25
CA PRO A 112 -0.93 -12.17 -6.65
C PRO A 112 -2.22 -11.60 -7.29
N PHE A 113 -2.10 -11.12 -8.53
CA PHE A 113 -3.19 -10.44 -9.26
C PHE A 113 -3.93 -11.36 -10.23
N THR A 114 -5.19 -11.02 -10.49
CA THR A 114 -6.07 -11.72 -11.44
C THR A 114 -5.78 -11.43 -12.93
N LYS A 115 -4.90 -10.48 -13.26
CA LYS A 115 -4.61 -10.08 -14.67
C LYS A 115 -3.12 -10.21 -15.03
N LYS A 116 -2.85 -10.66 -16.27
CA LYS A 116 -1.50 -10.77 -16.86
C LYS A 116 -0.82 -9.39 -16.95
N CYS A 117 0.49 -9.36 -16.74
CA CYS A 117 1.31 -8.15 -16.87
C CYS A 117 2.73 -8.52 -17.34
N LYS A 118 3.26 -7.78 -18.32
CA LYS A 118 4.48 -8.11 -19.09
C LYS A 118 5.78 -8.22 -18.28
N TRP A 119 5.79 -7.78 -17.01
CA TRP A 119 7.00 -7.70 -16.16
C TRP A 119 6.94 -8.55 -14.89
N GLY A 120 5.86 -9.33 -14.69
CA GLY A 120 5.75 -10.30 -13.60
C GLY A 120 5.91 -11.71 -14.17
N LYS A 121 6.70 -12.58 -13.50
CA LYS A 121 6.87 -13.98 -13.89
C LYS A 121 5.51 -14.58 -14.25
N GLY A 122 5.37 -14.99 -15.52
CA GLY A 122 4.10 -15.25 -16.19
C GLY A 122 3.29 -16.45 -15.70
N LYS A 123 2.92 -16.49 -14.41
CA LYS A 123 1.93 -17.43 -13.90
C LYS A 123 0.61 -16.69 -13.71
N ARG A 124 -0.39 -17.07 -14.52
CA ARG A 124 -1.81 -16.88 -14.19
C ARG A 124 -2.00 -17.32 -12.74
N LEU A 125 -2.79 -16.58 -11.96
CA LEU A 125 -3.54 -17.22 -10.89
C LEU A 125 -4.34 -18.36 -11.54
N SER A 126 -4.17 -19.59 -11.05
CA SER A 126 -5.04 -20.69 -11.48
C SER A 126 -6.49 -20.32 -11.17
N ALA A 127 -7.47 -20.95 -11.83
CA ALA A 127 -8.88 -20.70 -11.50
C ALA A 127 -9.16 -20.88 -9.99
N ALA A 128 -8.44 -21.79 -9.33
CA ALA A 128 -8.48 -21.98 -7.88
C ALA A 128 -7.92 -20.77 -7.10
N ASP A 129 -6.81 -20.18 -7.54
CA ASP A 129 -6.22 -19.01 -6.88
C ASP A 129 -7.03 -17.72 -7.09
N VAL A 130 -7.76 -17.61 -8.20
CA VAL A 130 -8.72 -16.51 -8.46
C VAL A 130 -9.93 -16.61 -7.54
N VAL A 131 -10.43 -17.82 -7.28
CA VAL A 131 -11.51 -18.05 -6.32
C VAL A 131 -11.05 -17.73 -4.89
N LYS A 132 -9.81 -18.10 -4.54
CA LYS A 132 -9.22 -17.84 -3.22
C LYS A 132 -8.91 -16.36 -2.94
N THR A 133 -8.54 -15.58 -3.95
CA THR A 133 -8.33 -14.12 -3.82
C THR A 133 -9.65 -13.35 -3.79
N LYS A 134 -10.67 -13.78 -4.57
CA LYS A 134 -12.02 -13.18 -4.51
C LYS A 134 -12.74 -13.43 -3.19
N SER A 135 -12.47 -14.52 -2.48
CA SER A 135 -13.09 -14.79 -1.18
C SER A 135 -12.52 -13.94 -0.04
N ILE A 136 -11.26 -13.50 -0.15
CA ILE A 136 -10.64 -12.58 0.82
C ILE A 136 -11.23 -11.16 0.69
N ALA A 137 -11.53 -10.72 -0.52
CA ALA A 137 -12.09 -9.39 -0.80
C ALA A 137 -13.63 -9.28 -0.63
N LYS A 138 -14.32 -10.38 -0.27
CA LYS A 138 -15.80 -10.45 -0.23
C LYS A 138 -16.40 -10.70 1.15
N GLN A 139 -15.62 -10.73 2.22
CA GLN A 139 -16.22 -10.88 3.55
C GLN A 139 -16.64 -9.51 4.10
N PRO A 140 -17.88 -9.40 4.61
CA PRO A 140 -18.55 -8.15 4.98
C PRO A 140 -17.85 -7.41 6.13
#